data_AF-A0A4S8M7F2-F1
#
_entry.id   AF-A0A4S8M7F2-F1
#
_cell.length_a   1.000
_cell.length_b   1.000
_cell.length_c   1.000
_cell.angle_alpha   90.00
_cell.angle_beta   90.00
_cell.angle_gamma   90.00
#
_symmetry.space_group_name_H-M   'P 1'
#
loop_
_entity.id
_entity.type
_entity.pdbx_description
1 polymer ?
#
loop_
_entity_poly.entity_id
_entity_poly.type
_entity_poly.pdbx_seq_one_letter_code
_entity_poly.pdbx_strand_id
1 'polypeptide(L)' 'MSSQEVDRIISAQQTLDILHEMSQLLNTQLDKETLTTCVRMIESGVNPEALAAVIQELRRENAALSGR' A
#
# COMPACT_ATOMS: atom_id res chain seq x y z
N MET A 1 22.49 17.68 -2.85
CA MET A 1 21.83 16.48 -3.42
C MET A 1 22.20 16.39 -4.88
N SER A 2 22.61 15.23 -5.37
CA SER A 2 22.97 15.03 -6.78
C SER A 2 21.71 15.07 -7.64
N SER A 3 21.78 15.56 -8.89
CA SER A 3 20.64 15.54 -9.82
C SER A 3 20.01 14.14 -9.93
N GLN A 4 20.85 13.11 -9.95
CA GLN A 4 20.44 11.70 -10.04
C GLN A 4 19.61 11.22 -8.82
N GLU A 5 19.84 11.81 -7.66
CA GLU A 5 19.09 11.47 -6.44
C GLU A 5 17.68 12.06 -6.48
N VAL A 6 17.55 13.29 -7.00
CA VAL A 6 16.27 13.95 -7.22
C VAL A 6 15.43 13.17 -8.24
N ASP A 7 16.04 12.72 -9.35
CA ASP A 7 15.36 11.92 -10.37
C ASP A 7 14.80 10.61 -9.81
N ARG A 8 15.55 9.93 -8.93
CA ARG A 8 15.08 8.70 -8.26
C ARG A 8 13.89 8.95 -7.34
N ILE A 9 13.92 10.03 -6.56
CA ILE A 9 12.84 10.39 -5.65
C ILE A 9 11.55 10.67 -6.44
N ILE A 10 11.66 11.43 -7.54
CA ILE A 10 10.52 11.73 -8.42
C ILE A 10 9.94 10.44 -9.01
N SER A 11 10.80 9.55 -9.53
CA SER A 11 10.36 8.28 -10.11
C SER A 11 9.65 7.37 -9.09
N ALA A 12 10.16 7.28 -7.87
CA ALA A 12 9.52 6.52 -6.80
C ALA A 12 8.14 7.10 -6.44
N GLN A 13 8.04 8.43 -6.34
CA GLN A 13 6.77 9.10 -6.07
C GLN A 13 5.73 8.84 -7.17
N GLN A 14 6.14 8.96 -8.45
CA GLN A 14 5.27 8.67 -9.59
C GLN A 14 4.80 7.21 -9.60
N THR A 15 5.69 6.28 -9.26
CA THR A 15 5.34 4.85 -9.17
C THR A 15 4.27 4.62 -8.10
N LEU A 16 4.44 5.21 -6.91
CA LEU A 16 3.44 5.11 -5.84
C LEU A 16 2.11 5.77 -6.22
N ASP A 17 2.14 6.88 -6.95
CA ASP A 17 0.92 7.56 -7.40
C ASP A 17 0.13 6.68 -8.38
N ILE A 18 0.81 6.04 -9.35
CA ILE A 18 0.20 5.09 -10.29
C ILE A 18 -0.39 3.88 -9.54
N LEU A 19 0.37 3.31 -8.60
CA LEU A 19 -0.11 2.18 -7.79
C LEU A 19 -1.34 2.57 -6.98
N HIS A 20 -1.38 3.81 -6.45
CA HIS A 20 -2.54 4.29 -5.72
C HIS A 20 -3.75 4.46 -6.62
N GLU A 21 -3.59 5.03 -7.82
CA GLU A 21 -4.68 5.14 -8.80
C GLU A 21 -5.24 3.75 -9.17
N MET A 22 -4.37 2.77 -9.44
CA MET A 22 -4.77 1.38 -9.66
C MET A 22 -5.56 0.82 -8.47
N SER A 23 -5.11 1.09 -7.24
CA SER A 23 -5.76 0.62 -6.01
C SER A 23 -7.19 1.17 -5.85
N GLN A 24 -7.43 2.42 -6.31
CA GLN A 24 -8.74 3.06 -6.29
C GLN A 24 -9.65 2.46 -7.37
N LEU A 25 -9.13 2.28 -8.60
CA LEU A 25 -9.89 1.65 -9.69
C LEU A 25 -10.36 0.23 -9.34
N LEU A 26 -9.51 -0.52 -8.63
CA LEU A 26 -9.82 -1.87 -8.16
C LEU A 26 -10.64 -1.89 -6.86
N ASN A 27 -11.00 -0.73 -6.30
CA ASN A 27 -11.74 -0.60 -5.05
C ASN A 27 -11.13 -1.39 -3.88
N THR A 28 -9.80 -1.42 -3.78
CA THR A 28 -9.09 -2.09 -2.67
C THR A 28 -9.30 -1.39 -1.33
N GLN A 29 -9.81 -0.15 -1.35
CA GLN A 29 -10.02 0.72 -0.19
C GLN A 29 -8.73 0.96 0.62
N LEU A 30 -7.56 0.89 -0.03
CA LEU A 30 -6.29 1.26 0.59
C LEU A 30 -6.05 2.74 0.37
N ASP A 31 -5.82 3.48 1.46
CA ASP A 31 -5.28 4.83 1.38
C ASP A 31 -3.78 4.80 1.02
N LYS A 32 -3.24 5.96 0.66
CA LYS A 32 -1.86 6.08 0.17
C LYS A 32 -0.80 5.66 1.20
N GLU A 33 -1.04 5.90 2.49
CA GLU A 33 -0.12 5.55 3.56
C GLU A 33 -0.10 4.03 3.79
N THR A 34 -1.27 3.41 3.84
CA THR A 34 -1.40 1.95 3.95
C THR A 34 -0.78 1.25 2.74
N LEU A 35 -1.03 1.75 1.52
CA LEU A 35 -0.43 1.20 0.30
C LEU A 35 1.10 1.31 0.32
N THR A 36 1.65 2.45 0.73
CA THR A 36 3.10 2.65 0.87
C THR A 36 3.69 1.64 1.85
N THR A 37 3.00 1.38 2.96
CA THR A 37 3.41 0.37 3.93
C THR A 37 3.40 -1.03 3.33
N CYS A 38 2.36 -1.38 2.57
CA CYS A 38 2.28 -2.66 1.88
C CYS A 38 3.42 -2.86 0.88
N VAL A 39 3.74 -1.84 0.08
CA VAL A 39 4.86 -1.87 -0.87
C VAL A 39 6.17 -2.14 -0.13
N ARG A 40 6.46 -1.41 0.96
CA ARG A 40 7.67 -1.62 1.76
C ARG A 40 7.77 -3.03 2.36
N MET A 41 6.65 -3.59 2.81
CA MET A 41 6.60 -4.96 3.31
C MET A 41 6.92 -5.98 2.21
N ILE A 42 6.33 -5.80 1.03
CA ILE A 42 6.57 -6.66 -0.14
C ILE A 42 8.03 -6.55 -0.61
N GLU A 43 8.59 -5.35 -0.67
CA GLU A 43 10.01 -5.10 -0.97
C GLU A 43 10.95 -5.75 0.07
N SER A 44 10.48 -5.90 1.31
CA SER A 44 11.21 -6.61 2.38
C SER A 44 11.04 -8.14 2.32
N GLY A 45 10.35 -8.67 1.31
CA GLY A 45 10.17 -10.11 1.08
C GLY A 45 8.87 -10.70 1.64
N VAL A 46 7.92 -9.88 2.11
CA VAL A 46 6.61 -10.37 2.53
C VAL A 46 5.81 -10.83 1.32
N ASN A 47 5.19 -12.01 1.43
CA ASN A 47 4.30 -12.54 0.39
C ASN A 47 3.03 -11.66 0.25
N PRO A 48 2.70 -11.15 -0.96
CA PRO A 48 1.56 -10.27 -1.17
C PRO A 48 0.20 -10.91 -0.85
N GLU A 49 0.02 -12.19 -1.16
CA GLU A 49 -1.24 -12.90 -0.91
C GLU A 49 -1.50 -13.06 0.60
N ALA A 50 -0.48 -13.41 1.37
CA ALA A 50 -0.55 -13.50 2.82
C ALA A 50 -0.83 -12.12 3.44
N LEU A 51 -0.17 -11.06 2.96
CA LEU A 51 -0.42 -9.71 3.42
C LEU A 51 -1.87 -9.27 3.16
N ALA A 52 -2.41 -9.57 1.97
CA ALA A 52 -3.80 -9.28 1.64
C ALA A 52 -4.77 -10.01 2.59
N ALA A 53 -4.51 -11.29 2.89
CA ALA A 53 -5.32 -12.05 3.85
C ALA A 53 -5.32 -11.41 5.24
N VAL A 54 -4.16 -10.97 5.73
CA VAL A 54 -4.04 -10.27 7.03
C VAL A 54 -4.84 -8.96 7.03
N ILE A 55 -4.72 -8.15 5.97
CA ILE A 55 -5.47 -6.88 5.86
C ILE A 55 -6.99 -7.14 5.88
N GLN A 56 -7.45 -8.17 5.16
CA GLN A 56 -8.87 -8.53 5.14
C GLN A 56 -9.37 -8.97 6.52
N GLU A 57 -8.58 -9.75 7.26
CA GLU A 57 -8.95 -10.20 8.61
C GLU A 57 -9.00 -9.02 9.59
N LEU A 58 -7.99 -8.14 9.59
CA LEU A 58 -7.97 -6.95 10.45
C LEU A 58 -9.18 -6.03 10.19
N ARG A 59 -9.57 -5.86 8.92
CA ARG A 59 -10.78 -5.09 8.56
C ARG A 59 -12.05 -5.74 9.09
N ARG A 60 -12.15 -7.07 9.00
CA ARG A 60 -13.28 -7.84 9.51
C ARG A 60 -13.40 -7.73 11.03
N GLU A 61 -12.29 -7.89 11.75
CA GLU A 61 -12.24 -7.74 13.20
C GLU A 61 -12.64 -6.34 13.64
N ASN A 62 -12.11 -5.29 12.97
CA ASN A 62 -12.45 -3.91 13.28
C ASN A 62 -13.94 -3.60 13.06
N ALA A 63 -14.54 -4.13 11.98
CA ALA A 63 -15.97 -4.00 11.73
C ALA A 63 -16.80 -4.72 12.81
N ALA A 64 -16.37 -5.91 13.24
CA ALA A 64 -17.03 -6.65 14.31
C ALA A 64 -16.92 -5.96 15.68
N LEU A 65 -15.82 -5.25 15.94
CA LEU A 65 -15.61 -4.46 17.16
C LEU A 65 -16.45 -3.18 17.15
N SER A 66 -16.52 -2.48 16.02
CA SER A 66 -17.28 -1.23 15.86
C SER A 66 -18.80 -1.44 15.87
N GLY A 67 -19.27 -2.67 15.63
CA GLY A 67 -20.68 -3.05 15.70
C GLY A 67 -21.18 -3.40 17.12
N ARG A 68 -20.36 -3.21 18.15
CA ARG A 68 -20.68 -3.46 19.57
C ARG A 68 -20.89 -2.13 20.29
#